data_AF-A0A2H0WJZ0-F1
#
_entry.id   AF-A0A2H0WJZ0-F1
#
_cell.length_a   1.000
_cell.length_b   1.000
_cell.length_c   1.000
_cell.angle_alpha   90.00
_cell.angle_beta   90.00
_cell.angle_gamma   90.00
#
_symmetry.space_group_name_H-M   'P 1'
#
loop_
_entity.id
_entity.type
_entity.pdbx_description
1 polymer ?
#
loop_
_entity_poly.entity_id
_entity_poly.type
_entity_poly.pdbx_seq_one_letter_code
_entity_poly.pdbx_strand_id
1 'polypeptide(L)'
;MHRDEPNYRICALIISEIIPEGNFFGCEIRKMTFAEQKKRKFSPIQSVFSEIRDTKYYKTYATSLPYIDPIRIKSKYVVICDISEREPRAALGGAIRTIDRLCRFLSIVYVEDAKRKFNREHFGLLPYLYQVNKIYSLNTSGDEANADLKLESGHIYLPNRPELKKWRDKNTQKFLEDIFNFHDVILECATKYLYRSSIGHFILDSPEKIALDHFKSIEIIVNSLSKKKEFKQRLEEATKKINLTDEEKKEILKMWDDRSSYSDVAHPSPYDQAERYPNQFPIPSNVQYPKGGFDSIAANVCLKYFAYKKSLFSIELYDPFTYTDRSGDKQSTDNSLSEVNAQWESNRLCFYTSEKNKTTLTQKIKKEFSKEYKISEADILEVKIEPGGKKVVLQTKIS
;
A
#
# COMPACT_ATOMS: atom_id res chain seq x y z
N MET A 1 -22.96 -1.23 22.08
CA MET A 1 -23.52 0.07 21.66
C MET A 1 -22.63 0.61 20.57
N HIS A 2 -22.96 0.29 19.31
CA HIS A 2 -22.19 0.73 18.15
C HIS A 2 -22.39 2.24 17.96
N ARG A 3 -21.30 2.97 17.69
CA ARG A 3 -21.33 4.33 17.13
C ARG A 3 -20.97 4.20 15.66
N ASP A 4 -21.99 4.07 14.81
CA ASP A 4 -21.82 3.87 13.37
C ASP A 4 -21.57 5.19 12.62
N GLU A 5 -21.52 6.32 13.33
CA GLU A 5 -21.07 7.62 12.82
C GLU A 5 -19.62 7.91 13.25
N PRO A 6 -18.76 8.41 12.35
CA PRO A 6 -17.44 8.91 12.71
C PRO A 6 -17.58 10.15 13.59
N ASN A 7 -16.83 10.21 14.69
CA ASN A 7 -16.89 11.32 15.64
C ASN A 7 -15.70 12.29 15.53
N TYR A 8 -14.79 12.06 14.59
CA TYR A 8 -13.71 12.99 14.25
C TYR A 8 -13.51 13.11 12.74
N ARG A 9 -13.23 14.34 12.28
CA ARG A 9 -12.82 14.67 10.91
C ARG A 9 -11.40 15.23 10.91
N ILE A 10 -10.50 14.57 10.18
CA ILE A 10 -9.10 14.96 10.04
C ILE A 10 -8.90 15.53 8.63
N CYS A 11 -8.37 16.75 8.54
CA CYS A 11 -8.07 17.40 7.26
C CYS A 11 -6.55 17.55 7.09
N ALA A 12 -6.02 17.05 5.98
CA ALA A 12 -4.62 17.17 5.60
C ALA A 12 -4.47 17.83 4.23
N LEU A 13 -3.56 18.80 4.08
CA LEU A 13 -3.16 19.30 2.76
C LEU A 13 -2.25 18.27 2.09
N ILE A 14 -2.49 18.00 0.81
CA ILE A 14 -1.73 17.00 0.02
C ILE A 14 -1.06 17.65 -1.19
N ILE A 15 0.17 17.25 -1.50
CA ILE A 15 0.93 17.72 -2.66
C ILE A 15 1.55 16.56 -3.44
N SER A 16 1.38 16.61 -4.77
CA SER A 16 2.08 15.81 -5.76
C SER A 16 1.95 16.50 -7.11
N GLU A 17 2.48 15.90 -8.19
CA GLU A 17 2.29 16.45 -9.54
C GLU A 17 0.86 16.30 -10.05
N ILE A 18 0.17 15.20 -9.71
CA ILE A 18 -1.23 14.97 -10.07
C ILE A 18 -1.96 14.68 -8.76
N ILE A 19 -3.19 15.15 -8.60
CA ILE A 19 -4.01 14.89 -7.41
C ILE A 19 -5.42 14.55 -7.89
N PRO A 20 -5.85 13.27 -7.86
CA PRO A 20 -7.22 12.90 -8.21
C PRO A 20 -8.18 13.36 -7.12
N GLU A 21 -9.37 13.82 -7.51
CA GLU A 21 -10.49 14.05 -6.59
C GLU A 21 -11.39 12.80 -6.55
N GLY A 22 -11.96 12.50 -5.38
CA GLY A 22 -12.78 11.29 -5.18
C GLY A 22 -12.55 10.63 -3.81
N ASN A 23 -13.17 9.47 -3.60
CA ASN A 23 -13.09 8.70 -2.36
C ASN A 23 -12.18 7.48 -2.53
N PHE A 24 -11.16 7.36 -1.66
CA PHE A 24 -10.09 6.37 -1.75
C PHE A 24 -9.71 5.88 -0.35
N PHE A 25 -9.79 4.57 -0.08
CA PHE A 25 -9.50 3.94 1.23
C PHE A 25 -10.19 4.61 2.45
N GLY A 26 -11.38 5.19 2.29
CA GLY A 26 -12.08 5.91 3.37
C GLY A 26 -11.63 7.36 3.59
N CYS A 27 -10.87 7.92 2.65
CA CYS A 27 -10.54 9.34 2.58
C CYS A 27 -11.19 10.00 1.35
N GLU A 28 -11.76 11.19 1.51
CA GLU A 28 -12.17 12.07 0.41
C GLU A 28 -11.00 12.99 0.03
N ILE A 29 -10.64 13.05 -1.25
CA ILE A 29 -9.75 14.10 -1.79
C ILE A 29 -10.61 15.11 -2.54
N ARG A 30 -10.55 16.38 -2.15
CA ARG A 30 -11.27 17.46 -2.84
C ARG A 30 -10.52 18.80 -2.83
N LYS A 31 -10.91 19.69 -3.74
CA LYS A 31 -10.47 21.10 -3.68
C LYS A 31 -11.08 21.85 -2.50
N MET A 32 -10.24 22.61 -1.80
CA MET A 32 -10.60 23.60 -0.78
C MET A 32 -9.84 24.90 -1.07
N THR A 33 -10.54 26.02 -1.23
CA THR A 33 -9.90 27.29 -1.61
C THR A 33 -9.01 27.84 -0.48
N PHE A 34 -7.96 28.60 -0.81
CA PHE A 34 -7.13 29.27 0.21
C PHE A 34 -7.94 30.22 1.11
N ALA A 35 -9.02 30.82 0.60
CA ALA A 35 -9.93 31.63 1.40
C ALA A 35 -10.70 30.79 2.43
N GLU A 36 -11.17 29.61 2.04
CA GLU A 36 -11.80 28.65 2.94
C GLU A 36 -10.82 28.06 3.96
N GLN A 37 -9.62 27.65 3.53
CA GLN A 37 -8.55 27.20 4.42
C GLN A 37 -8.21 28.26 5.49
N LYS A 38 -8.14 29.53 5.09
CA LYS A 38 -7.96 30.67 6.00
C LYS A 38 -9.14 30.84 6.95
N LYS A 39 -10.39 30.76 6.46
CA LYS A 39 -11.62 30.84 7.27
C LYS A 39 -11.68 29.70 8.31
N ARG A 40 -11.32 28.48 7.91
CA ARG A 40 -11.25 27.27 8.76
C ARG A 40 -10.03 27.25 9.69
N LYS A 41 -9.14 28.26 9.63
CA LYS A 41 -7.89 28.36 10.40
C LYS A 41 -7.01 27.10 10.22
N PHE A 42 -6.78 26.69 8.98
CA PHE A 42 -5.85 25.61 8.66
C PHE A 42 -4.43 26.00 9.10
N SER A 43 -3.85 25.18 9.96
CA SER A 43 -2.50 25.36 10.51
C SER A 43 -1.91 23.98 10.74
N PRO A 44 -0.65 23.71 10.33
CA PRO A 44 0.03 22.48 10.74
C PRO A 44 -0.12 22.32 12.26
N ILE A 45 -0.59 21.15 12.68
CA ILE A 45 -0.95 20.90 14.08
C ILE A 45 0.35 21.01 14.91
N GLN A 46 0.48 21.84 16.00
CA GLN A 46 1.75 22.37 16.67
C GLN A 46 2.40 21.74 18.00
N SER A 47 3.67 21.33 18.12
CA SER A 47 4.06 20.27 19.12
C SER A 47 4.68 20.73 20.43
N VAL A 48 4.86 19.73 21.33
CA VAL A 48 5.73 19.86 22.49
C VAL A 48 6.50 18.56 22.79
N PHE A 49 7.81 18.58 22.58
CA PHE A 49 8.78 17.89 23.44
C PHE A 49 9.39 18.94 24.36
N SER A 50 8.84 19.09 25.56
CA SER A 50 9.49 19.80 26.67
C SER A 50 10.21 18.79 27.56
N GLU A 51 11.30 19.19 28.19
CA GLU A 51 12.22 18.31 28.93
C GLU A 51 11.67 17.83 30.30
N ILE A 52 10.40 17.43 30.37
CA ILE A 52 9.78 16.89 31.57
C ILE A 52 9.80 15.36 31.49
N ARG A 53 10.82 14.77 32.11
CA ARG A 53 10.99 13.32 32.27
C ARG A 53 10.01 12.74 33.30
N ASP A 54 8.72 12.70 32.98
CA ASP A 54 7.79 11.82 33.72
C ASP A 54 7.73 10.45 33.03
N THR A 55 8.51 9.51 33.55
CA THR A 55 8.69 8.16 32.99
C THR A 55 7.47 7.23 33.18
N LYS A 56 6.39 7.69 33.82
CA LYS A 56 5.18 6.89 34.04
C LYS A 56 4.20 6.86 32.87
N TYR A 57 4.37 7.72 31.86
CA TYR A 57 3.48 7.78 30.70
C TYR A 57 4.28 7.77 29.38
N TYR A 58 3.62 7.33 28.30
CA TYR A 58 4.10 7.35 26.90
C TYR A 58 5.09 6.24 26.45
N LYS A 59 4.55 5.04 26.25
CA LYS A 59 4.80 4.27 25.01
C LYS A 59 3.50 4.18 24.22
N THR A 60 3.27 5.12 23.32
CA THR A 60 2.10 5.18 22.42
C THR A 60 2.58 5.44 21.00
N TYR A 61 1.97 4.79 20.00
CA TYR A 61 2.38 4.80 18.58
C TYR A 61 2.64 6.17 17.92
N ALA A 62 2.26 7.29 18.56
CA ALA A 62 2.65 8.64 18.17
C ALA A 62 4.16 8.95 18.34
N THR A 63 4.93 8.16 19.09
CA THR A 63 6.38 8.37 19.35
C THR A 63 7.30 8.05 18.17
N SER A 64 6.78 7.96 16.94
CA SER A 64 7.58 7.64 15.74
C SER A 64 7.05 8.33 14.48
N LEU A 65 6.51 9.53 14.65
CA LEU A 65 6.21 10.45 13.55
C LEU A 65 7.45 11.33 13.34
N PRO A 66 8.25 11.12 12.28
CA PRO A 66 9.40 11.94 11.99
C PRO A 66 8.92 13.21 11.29
N TYR A 67 8.23 14.04 12.05
CA TYR A 67 7.92 15.39 11.64
C TYR A 67 9.07 16.28 12.05
N ILE A 68 9.46 17.14 11.12
CA ILE A 68 10.25 18.36 11.33
C ILE A 68 9.91 19.28 10.09
N ASP A 69 9.46 20.55 10.23
CA ASP A 69 8.97 21.57 9.21
C ASP A 69 9.66 21.65 7.83
N PRO A 70 8.88 21.85 6.75
CA PRO A 70 9.26 22.88 5.77
C PRO A 70 8.06 23.62 5.18
N ILE A 71 8.39 24.68 4.41
CA ILE A 71 7.60 25.26 3.28
C ILE A 71 6.15 24.76 3.30
N ARG A 72 5.32 25.35 4.18
CA ARG A 72 3.93 24.93 4.43
C ARG A 72 3.27 24.47 3.15
N ILE A 73 2.70 23.25 3.13
CA ILE A 73 2.10 22.71 1.91
C ILE A 73 1.04 23.69 1.41
N LYS A 74 1.32 24.36 0.29
CA LYS A 74 0.44 25.37 -0.29
C LYS A 74 -0.39 24.75 -1.42
N SER A 75 -1.17 23.75 -1.05
CA SER A 75 -2.06 23.03 -1.97
C SER A 75 -3.49 23.57 -1.91
N LYS A 76 -4.20 23.51 -3.03
CA LYS A 76 -5.67 23.67 -3.04
C LYS A 76 -6.40 22.36 -2.77
N TYR A 77 -5.71 21.24 -2.61
CA TYR A 77 -6.31 19.94 -2.36
C TYR A 77 -6.17 19.54 -0.89
N VAL A 78 -7.26 19.02 -0.35
CA VAL A 78 -7.37 18.53 1.03
C VAL A 78 -7.82 17.08 0.98
N VAL A 79 -7.13 16.23 1.73
CA VAL A 79 -7.60 14.90 2.13
C VAL A 79 -8.42 15.06 3.40
N ILE A 80 -9.63 14.53 3.40
CA ILE A 80 -10.54 14.49 4.53
C ILE A 80 -10.72 13.03 4.92
N CYS A 81 -10.40 12.70 6.16
CA CYS A 81 -10.53 11.36 6.71
C CYS A 81 -11.40 11.43 7.97
N ASP A 82 -12.57 10.81 7.90
CA ASP A 82 -13.51 10.74 9.01
C ASP A 82 -13.32 9.41 9.76
N ILE A 83 -13.10 9.48 11.08
CA ILE A 83 -12.67 8.35 11.93
C ILE A 83 -13.57 8.27 13.17
N SER A 84 -13.96 7.05 13.55
CA SER A 84 -14.67 6.76 14.81
C SER A 84 -13.69 6.25 15.85
N GLU A 85 -13.35 7.08 16.85
CA GLU A 85 -12.36 6.78 17.90
C GLU A 85 -12.75 7.42 19.23
N ARG A 86 -12.20 6.96 20.36
CA ARG A 86 -12.60 7.49 21.68
C ARG A 86 -12.01 8.86 22.01
N GLU A 87 -10.86 9.20 21.44
CA GLU A 87 -10.13 10.43 21.74
C GLU A 87 -9.46 11.03 20.49
N PRO A 88 -9.19 12.35 20.45
CA PRO A 88 -8.61 13.01 19.28
C PRO A 88 -7.24 12.47 18.86
N ARG A 89 -6.44 11.95 19.82
CA ARG A 89 -5.12 11.36 19.56
C ARG A 89 -5.21 10.02 18.85
N ALA A 90 -6.10 9.13 19.30
CA ALA A 90 -6.40 7.87 18.63
C ALA A 90 -6.98 8.12 17.23
N ALA A 91 -7.91 9.09 17.10
CA ALA A 91 -8.48 9.50 15.82
C ALA A 91 -7.41 9.95 14.81
N LEU A 92 -6.46 10.78 15.26
CA LEU A 92 -5.33 11.19 14.44
C LEU A 92 -4.42 10.00 14.06
N GLY A 93 -4.13 9.09 14.98
CA GLY A 93 -3.37 7.88 14.69
C GLY A 93 -4.08 6.92 13.72
N GLY A 94 -5.41 6.88 13.74
CA GLY A 94 -6.25 6.25 12.71
C GLY A 94 -6.06 6.93 11.36
N ALA A 95 -6.38 8.23 11.28
CA ALA A 95 -6.31 9.01 10.05
C ALA A 95 -4.91 9.01 9.41
N ILE A 96 -3.83 9.14 10.19
CA ILE A 96 -2.45 9.05 9.68
C ILE A 96 -2.21 7.70 9.00
N ARG A 97 -2.65 6.58 9.57
CA ARG A 97 -2.49 5.26 8.93
C ARG A 97 -3.25 5.19 7.59
N THR A 98 -4.46 5.75 7.53
CA THR A 98 -5.30 5.76 6.33
C THR A 98 -4.76 6.70 5.24
N ILE A 99 -4.36 7.92 5.60
CA ILE A 99 -3.78 8.91 4.68
C ILE A 99 -2.41 8.45 4.17
N ASP A 100 -1.62 7.77 5.01
CA ASP A 100 -0.35 7.18 4.57
C ASP A 100 -0.57 6.01 3.60
N ARG A 101 -1.57 5.14 3.85
CA ARG A 101 -2.00 4.09 2.89
C ARG A 101 -2.44 4.70 1.54
N LEU A 102 -3.21 5.79 1.58
CA LEU A 102 -3.59 6.57 0.40
C LEU A 102 -2.37 7.08 -0.37
N CYS A 103 -1.44 7.79 0.30
CA CYS A 103 -0.24 8.34 -0.35
C CYS A 103 0.65 7.25 -0.96
N ARG A 104 0.85 6.11 -0.29
CA ARG A 104 1.60 4.96 -0.83
C ARG A 104 1.06 4.55 -2.20
N PHE A 105 -0.24 4.28 -2.30
CA PHE A 105 -0.85 3.77 -3.52
C PHE A 105 -0.95 4.84 -4.62
N LEU A 106 -1.25 6.10 -4.28
CA LEU A 106 -1.19 7.22 -5.24
C LEU A 106 0.22 7.37 -5.86
N SER A 107 1.27 7.13 -5.07
CA SER A 107 2.65 7.18 -5.54
C SER A 107 2.97 6.06 -6.55
N ILE A 108 2.44 4.85 -6.32
CA ILE A 108 2.54 3.72 -7.27
C ILE A 108 1.78 4.02 -8.58
N VAL A 109 0.56 4.57 -8.50
CA VAL A 109 -0.24 4.98 -9.67
C VAL A 109 0.49 6.03 -10.50
N TYR A 110 1.19 6.97 -9.86
CA TYR A 110 2.00 7.95 -10.58
C TYR A 110 3.19 7.31 -11.33
N VAL A 111 3.86 6.31 -10.75
CA VAL A 111 4.92 5.57 -11.46
C VAL A 111 4.34 4.85 -12.68
N GLU A 112 3.19 4.22 -12.56
CA GLU A 112 2.52 3.55 -13.69
C GLU A 112 2.12 4.55 -14.81
N ASP A 113 1.59 5.73 -14.45
CA ASP A 113 1.29 6.82 -15.39
C ASP A 113 2.54 7.25 -16.18
N ALA A 114 3.66 7.43 -15.48
CA ALA A 114 4.93 7.81 -16.09
C ALA A 114 5.48 6.70 -17.01
N LYS A 115 5.49 5.44 -16.54
CA LYS A 115 5.91 4.26 -17.35
C LYS A 115 5.11 4.18 -18.64
N ARG A 116 3.78 4.21 -18.57
CA ARG A 116 2.88 4.15 -19.73
C ARG A 116 3.07 5.34 -20.67
N LYS A 117 3.16 6.56 -20.13
CA LYS A 117 3.27 7.77 -20.96
C LYS A 117 4.58 7.83 -21.75
N PHE A 118 5.69 7.48 -21.12
CA PHE A 118 7.03 7.68 -21.67
C PHE A 118 7.63 6.41 -22.27
N ASN A 119 6.97 5.26 -22.11
CA ASN A 119 7.43 3.94 -22.54
C ASN A 119 8.86 3.63 -22.03
N ARG A 120 9.07 3.82 -20.72
CA ARG A 120 10.35 3.52 -20.04
C ARG A 120 10.07 2.68 -18.80
N GLU A 121 10.88 1.65 -18.60
CA GLU A 121 10.76 0.77 -17.44
C GLU A 121 11.22 1.43 -16.13
N HIS A 122 12.18 2.35 -16.17
CA HIS A 122 12.80 2.92 -14.99
C HIS A 122 12.24 4.30 -14.64
N PHE A 123 11.38 4.35 -13.62
CA PHE A 123 10.93 5.58 -12.97
C PHE A 123 11.04 5.43 -11.45
N GLY A 124 11.73 6.36 -10.80
CA GLY A 124 11.74 6.44 -9.33
C GLY A 124 10.36 6.80 -8.79
N LEU A 125 10.06 6.36 -7.57
CA LEU A 125 8.82 6.72 -6.88
C LEU A 125 8.83 8.24 -6.59
N LEU A 126 7.83 8.97 -7.06
CA LEU A 126 7.57 10.33 -6.57
C LEU A 126 6.51 10.27 -5.46
N PRO A 127 6.91 10.26 -4.18
CA PRO A 127 5.96 10.04 -3.09
C PRO A 127 4.97 11.20 -3.00
N TYR A 128 3.68 10.91 -2.83
CA TYR A 128 2.67 11.92 -2.47
C TYR A 128 2.90 12.34 -1.02
N LEU A 129 2.97 13.64 -0.75
CA LEU A 129 3.30 14.16 0.57
C LEU A 129 2.10 14.89 1.16
N TYR A 130 1.90 14.78 2.47
CA TYR A 130 0.77 15.39 3.16
C TYR A 130 1.20 16.04 4.49
N GLN A 131 0.40 16.99 4.94
CA GLN A 131 0.55 17.70 6.20
C GLN A 131 -0.83 17.75 6.85
N VAL A 132 -0.95 17.36 8.12
CA VAL A 132 -2.25 17.43 8.82
C VAL A 132 -2.45 18.86 9.34
N ASN A 133 -3.53 19.52 8.92
CA ASN A 133 -3.79 20.94 9.15
C ASN A 133 -5.02 21.23 10.01
N LYS A 134 -5.89 20.23 10.24
CA LYS A 134 -7.05 20.39 11.12
C LYS A 134 -7.59 19.06 11.63
N ILE A 135 -8.14 19.09 12.85
CA ILE A 135 -8.95 18.01 13.43
C ILE A 135 -10.19 18.65 14.03
N TYR A 136 -11.35 18.11 13.67
CA TYR A 136 -12.64 18.46 14.25
C TYR A 136 -13.20 17.23 14.97
N SER A 137 -13.87 17.43 16.10
CA SER A 137 -14.88 16.50 16.59
C SER A 137 -16.20 16.76 15.88
N LEU A 138 -16.89 15.70 15.49
CA LEU A 138 -18.22 15.76 14.86
C LEU A 138 -19.30 15.54 15.93
N ASN A 139 -20.37 16.33 15.91
CA ASN A 139 -21.59 16.03 16.67
C ASN A 139 -22.48 15.04 15.89
N THR A 140 -23.60 14.63 16.49
CA THR A 140 -24.62 13.73 15.87
C THR A 140 -25.38 14.34 14.68
N SER A 141 -25.07 15.59 14.32
CA SER A 141 -25.60 16.27 13.12
C SER A 141 -24.52 16.43 12.03
N GLY A 142 -23.29 15.97 12.28
CA GLY A 142 -22.13 16.17 11.41
C GLY A 142 -21.47 17.55 11.51
N ASP A 143 -21.87 18.41 12.45
CA ASP A 143 -21.26 19.72 12.64
C ASP A 143 -19.84 19.63 13.20
N GLU A 144 -18.95 20.46 12.66
CA GLU A 144 -17.53 20.49 13.00
C GLU A 144 -17.24 21.39 14.22
N ALA A 145 -16.94 20.78 15.37
CA ALA A 145 -16.33 21.48 16.50
C ALA A 145 -14.81 21.28 16.49
N ASN A 146 -14.03 22.33 16.73
CA ASN A 146 -12.56 22.28 16.68
C ASN A 146 -11.99 21.47 17.85
N ALA A 147 -11.14 20.48 17.59
CA ALA A 147 -10.55 19.65 18.63
C ALA A 147 -9.26 20.24 19.26
N ASP A 148 -8.80 21.40 18.77
CA ASP A 148 -7.65 22.20 19.25
C ASP A 148 -6.39 21.39 19.67
N LEU A 149 -6.10 20.34 18.91
CA LEU A 149 -4.84 19.59 19.00
C LEU A 149 -3.66 20.33 18.37
N LYS A 150 -2.46 20.03 18.87
CA LYS A 150 -1.20 20.59 18.37
C LYS A 150 0.00 19.54 18.43
N LEU A 151 0.81 19.33 17.34
CA LEU A 151 1.94 18.35 17.06
C LEU A 151 3.01 18.70 15.90
N GLU A 152 3.57 19.92 15.78
CA GLU A 152 4.64 20.43 14.84
C GLU A 152 6.03 19.92 15.20
N SER A 153 7.09 20.55 14.68
CA SER A 153 8.53 20.22 14.71
C SER A 153 9.19 20.97 13.53
N GLY A 154 10.54 21.10 13.44
CA GLY A 154 11.31 21.82 12.38
C GLY A 154 12.38 21.07 11.50
N HIS A 155 12.27 21.05 10.15
CA HIS A 155 13.20 20.55 9.08
C HIS A 155 12.98 19.18 8.37
N ILE A 156 12.18 19.22 7.28
CA ILE A 156 12.14 18.32 6.10
C ILE A 156 12.51 19.21 4.87
N TYR A 157 12.62 18.70 3.63
CA TYR A 157 12.64 19.54 2.42
C TYR A 157 11.58 19.11 1.41
N LEU A 158 10.57 19.95 1.15
CA LEU A 158 9.55 19.66 0.14
C LEU A 158 10.03 20.05 -1.28
N PRO A 159 10.00 19.14 -2.27
CA PRO A 159 10.24 19.51 -3.66
C PRO A 159 9.09 20.38 -4.17
N ASN A 160 9.42 21.48 -4.86
CA ASN A 160 8.42 22.23 -5.61
C ASN A 160 7.93 21.38 -6.78
N ARG A 161 6.64 21.05 -6.82
CA ARG A 161 6.03 20.21 -7.86
C ARG A 161 4.95 20.99 -8.63
N PRO A 162 5.02 21.08 -9.97
CA PRO A 162 3.98 21.71 -10.75
C PRO A 162 2.72 20.82 -10.78
N GLU A 163 1.57 21.37 -10.39
CA GLU A 163 0.28 20.67 -10.46
C GLU A 163 -0.18 20.49 -11.93
N LEU A 164 -0.15 19.26 -12.41
CA LEU A 164 -0.80 18.79 -13.64
C LEU A 164 -2.29 18.53 -13.38
N LYS A 165 -3.13 18.84 -14.37
CA LYS A 165 -4.59 18.76 -14.25
C LYS A 165 -5.18 17.36 -14.48
N LYS A 166 -4.40 16.42 -15.02
CA LYS A 166 -4.87 15.10 -15.51
C LYS A 166 -3.74 14.08 -15.47
N TRP A 167 -4.09 12.80 -15.40
CA TRP A 167 -3.20 11.70 -15.79
C TRP A 167 -2.68 11.88 -17.22
N ARG A 168 -1.45 11.42 -17.48
CA ARG A 168 -0.80 11.53 -18.79
C ARG A 168 -1.18 10.39 -19.72
N ASP A 169 -1.42 9.21 -19.16
CA ASP A 169 -2.03 8.08 -19.87
C ASP A 169 -3.53 7.97 -19.55
N LYS A 170 -4.32 7.57 -20.55
CA LYS A 170 -5.78 7.45 -20.46
C LYS A 170 -6.24 6.24 -19.63
N ASN A 171 -5.41 5.19 -19.55
CA ASN A 171 -5.74 3.96 -18.82
C ASN A 171 -5.29 4.03 -17.35
N THR A 172 -4.56 5.07 -16.94
CA THR A 172 -4.16 5.31 -15.53
C THR A 172 -5.38 5.40 -14.60
N GLN A 173 -6.50 5.96 -15.04
CA GLN A 173 -7.72 6.05 -14.23
C GLN A 173 -8.29 4.66 -13.88
N LYS A 174 -8.33 3.75 -14.85
CA LYS A 174 -8.72 2.34 -14.59
C LYS A 174 -7.73 1.67 -13.65
N PHE A 175 -6.41 1.92 -13.81
CA PHE A 175 -5.39 1.38 -12.92
C PHE A 175 -5.51 1.90 -11.48
N LEU A 176 -5.84 3.18 -11.29
CA LEU A 176 -6.16 3.80 -10.00
C LEU A 176 -7.33 3.06 -9.33
N GLU A 177 -8.44 2.87 -10.05
CA GLU A 177 -9.60 2.13 -9.55
C GLU A 177 -9.26 0.67 -9.23
N ASP A 178 -8.52 -0.01 -10.11
CA ASP A 178 -8.07 -1.39 -9.93
C ASP A 178 -7.22 -1.57 -8.66
N ILE A 179 -6.19 -0.74 -8.46
CA ILE A 179 -5.23 -0.92 -7.37
C ILE A 179 -5.79 -0.48 -6.00
N PHE A 180 -6.73 0.47 -5.97
CA PHE A 180 -7.40 0.89 -4.73
C PHE A 180 -8.50 -0.06 -4.26
N ASN A 181 -9.07 -0.88 -5.16
CA ASN A 181 -10.02 -1.94 -4.78
C ASN A 181 -9.33 -3.28 -4.48
N PHE A 182 -8.03 -3.42 -4.75
CA PHE A 182 -7.28 -4.66 -4.59
C PHE A 182 -6.68 -4.80 -3.19
N HIS A 183 -7.16 -5.80 -2.44
CA HIS A 183 -6.76 -6.10 -1.07
C HIS A 183 -5.75 -7.26 -1.07
N ASP A 184 -4.47 -6.92 -0.92
CA ASP A 184 -3.37 -7.87 -0.76
C ASP A 184 -2.36 -7.37 0.29
N VAL A 185 -2.23 -8.12 1.38
CA VAL A 185 -1.40 -7.77 2.55
C VAL A 185 0.09 -7.67 2.20
N ILE A 186 0.58 -8.44 1.22
CA ILE A 186 1.98 -8.41 0.81
C ILE A 186 2.27 -7.14 0.03
N LEU A 187 1.39 -6.74 -0.89
CA LEU A 187 1.49 -5.48 -1.62
C LEU A 187 1.41 -4.28 -0.66
N GLU A 188 0.51 -4.31 0.33
CA GLU A 188 0.45 -3.26 1.36
C GLU A 188 1.71 -3.17 2.21
N CYS A 189 2.29 -4.31 2.59
CA CYS A 189 3.55 -4.35 3.32
C CYS A 189 4.72 -3.85 2.47
N ALA A 190 4.84 -4.30 1.21
CA ALA A 190 5.91 -3.89 0.31
C ALA A 190 5.84 -2.38 -0.01
N THR A 191 4.66 -1.87 -0.38
CA THR A 191 4.45 -0.44 -0.67
C THR A 191 4.67 0.45 0.55
N LYS A 192 4.42 -0.03 1.77
CA LYS A 192 4.78 0.67 3.02
C LYS A 192 6.29 0.90 3.13
N TYR A 193 7.10 -0.14 2.89
CA TYR A 193 8.56 -0.02 2.96
C TYR A 193 9.12 0.87 1.84
N LEU A 194 8.66 0.66 0.60
CA LEU A 194 9.06 1.47 -0.56
C LEU A 194 8.70 2.95 -0.38
N TYR A 195 7.49 3.26 0.07
CA TYR A 195 7.13 4.65 0.34
C TYR A 195 7.98 5.24 1.47
N ARG A 196 8.23 4.48 2.56
CA ARG A 196 9.07 4.93 3.66
C ARG A 196 10.49 5.27 3.20
N SER A 197 11.11 4.45 2.36
CA SER A 197 12.44 4.75 1.84
C SER A 197 12.46 5.97 0.93
N SER A 198 11.49 6.11 0.01
CA SER A 198 11.38 7.27 -0.87
C SER A 198 11.00 8.57 -0.13
N ILE A 199 10.39 8.51 1.07
CA ILE A 199 10.26 9.66 1.97
C ILE A 199 11.39 9.78 3.02
N GLY A 200 12.31 8.82 3.07
CA GLY A 200 13.35 8.75 4.10
C GLY A 200 14.28 9.97 4.09
N HIS A 201 14.69 10.44 2.90
CA HIS A 201 15.49 11.66 2.78
C HIS A 201 14.76 12.92 3.26
N PHE A 202 13.43 12.96 3.11
CA PHE A 202 12.62 14.06 3.61
C PHE A 202 12.64 14.08 5.13
N ILE A 203 12.42 12.93 5.75
CA ILE A 203 12.24 12.77 7.20
C ILE A 203 13.53 12.43 7.98
N LEU A 204 14.69 12.69 7.36
CA LEU A 204 16.04 12.48 7.90
C LEU A 204 16.38 11.03 8.32
N ASP A 205 15.79 10.03 7.66
CA ASP A 205 16.29 8.65 7.75
C ASP A 205 17.70 8.56 7.14
N SER A 206 18.54 7.68 7.70
CA SER A 206 19.89 7.46 7.18
C SER A 206 19.88 6.78 5.79
N PRO A 207 20.92 6.98 4.96
CA PRO A 207 21.02 6.31 3.66
C PRO A 207 20.90 4.79 3.74
N GLU A 208 21.41 4.18 4.81
CA GLU A 208 21.36 2.75 5.07
C GLU A 208 19.94 2.31 5.43
N LYS A 209 19.21 3.09 6.23
CA LYS A 209 17.80 2.83 6.54
C LYS A 209 16.92 2.89 5.29
N ILE A 210 17.19 3.86 4.41
CA ILE A 210 16.55 4.00 3.10
C ILE A 210 16.84 2.79 2.22
N ALA A 211 18.10 2.37 2.13
CA ALA A 211 18.53 1.18 1.39
C ALA A 211 17.85 -0.11 1.88
N LEU A 212 17.83 -0.31 3.20
CA LEU A 212 17.20 -1.47 3.83
C LEU A 212 15.70 -1.52 3.56
N ASP A 213 15.00 -0.39 3.60
CA ASP A 213 13.58 -0.32 3.29
C ASP A 213 13.29 -0.57 1.80
N HIS A 214 14.09 -0.03 0.88
CA HIS A 214 14.00 -0.38 -0.56
C HIS A 214 14.14 -1.90 -0.75
N PHE A 215 15.20 -2.50 -0.21
CA PHE A 215 15.38 -3.95 -0.32
C PHE A 215 14.27 -4.72 0.37
N LYS A 216 13.77 -4.25 1.53
CA LYS A 216 12.71 -4.93 2.28
C LYS A 216 11.40 -5.00 1.50
N SER A 217 11.07 -3.96 0.73
CA SER A 217 9.89 -3.96 -0.15
C SER A 217 9.96 -5.09 -1.19
N ILE A 218 11.13 -5.30 -1.80
CA ILE A 218 11.40 -6.35 -2.77
C ILE A 218 11.43 -7.73 -2.10
N GLU A 219 12.12 -7.86 -0.96
CA GLU A 219 12.25 -9.10 -0.21
C GLU A 219 10.89 -9.68 0.20
N ILE A 220 9.96 -8.83 0.66
CA ILE A 220 8.61 -9.23 1.05
C ILE A 220 7.86 -9.88 -0.12
N ILE A 221 7.94 -9.28 -1.31
CA ILE A 221 7.34 -9.82 -2.53
C ILE A 221 8.00 -11.14 -2.93
N VAL A 222 9.34 -11.16 -3.04
CA VAL A 222 10.11 -12.37 -3.43
C VAL A 222 9.85 -13.54 -2.48
N ASN A 223 9.78 -13.29 -1.17
CA ASN A 223 9.47 -14.31 -0.17
C ASN A 223 8.01 -14.79 -0.22
N SER A 224 7.06 -13.93 -0.60
CA SER A 224 5.66 -14.37 -0.80
C SER A 224 5.49 -15.28 -2.02
N LEU A 225 6.35 -15.11 -3.04
CA LEU A 225 6.25 -15.79 -4.32
C LEU A 225 6.92 -17.15 -4.35
N SER A 226 7.76 -17.51 -3.37
CA SER A 226 8.53 -18.76 -3.41
C SER A 226 8.70 -19.41 -2.03
N LYS A 227 8.52 -20.73 -1.99
CA LYS A 227 8.73 -21.58 -0.80
C LYS A 227 10.17 -22.12 -0.68
N LYS A 228 11.11 -21.68 -1.52
CA LYS A 228 12.52 -22.10 -1.47
C LYS A 228 13.19 -21.61 -0.18
N LYS A 229 14.35 -22.18 0.18
CA LYS A 229 15.09 -21.79 1.39
C LYS A 229 15.91 -20.52 1.18
N GLU A 230 16.76 -20.52 0.15
CA GLU A 230 17.71 -19.43 -0.15
C GLU A 230 17.08 -18.30 -0.96
N PHE A 231 17.48 -17.05 -0.69
CA PHE A 231 16.97 -15.89 -1.42
C PHE A 231 17.25 -15.96 -2.92
N LYS A 232 18.45 -16.38 -3.34
CA LYS A 232 18.81 -16.52 -4.77
C LYS A 232 17.88 -17.49 -5.50
N GLN A 233 17.48 -18.59 -4.85
CA GLN A 233 16.50 -19.55 -5.39
C GLN A 233 15.06 -18.98 -5.39
N ARG A 234 14.68 -18.19 -4.38
CA ARG A 234 13.37 -17.52 -4.34
C ARG A 234 13.23 -16.49 -5.45
N LEU A 235 14.28 -15.69 -5.66
CA LEU A 235 14.33 -14.68 -6.71
C LEU A 235 14.21 -15.31 -8.11
N GLU A 236 14.89 -16.43 -8.37
CA GLU A 236 14.76 -17.17 -9.63
C GLU A 236 13.31 -17.64 -9.92
N GLU A 237 12.57 -18.07 -8.89
CA GLU A 237 11.16 -18.43 -9.03
C GLU A 237 10.25 -17.18 -9.15
N ALA A 238 10.53 -16.12 -8.38
CA ALA A 238 9.81 -14.85 -8.44
C ALA A 238 9.95 -14.16 -9.80
N THR A 239 11.17 -14.11 -10.35
CA THR A 239 11.50 -13.58 -11.68
C THR A 239 10.59 -14.16 -12.76
N LYS A 240 10.32 -15.48 -12.72
CA LYS A 240 9.44 -16.16 -13.67
C LYS A 240 7.96 -15.85 -13.46
N LYS A 241 7.52 -15.65 -12.21
CA LYS A 241 6.11 -15.34 -11.89
C LYS A 241 5.71 -13.92 -12.23
N ILE A 242 6.58 -12.94 -11.95
CA ILE A 242 6.29 -11.51 -12.16
C ILE A 242 7.03 -10.91 -13.36
N ASN A 243 7.71 -11.74 -14.17
CA ASN A 243 8.43 -11.32 -15.37
C ASN A 243 9.46 -10.19 -15.10
N LEU A 244 10.38 -10.43 -14.17
CA LEU A 244 11.53 -9.54 -13.96
C LEU A 244 12.52 -9.69 -15.12
N THR A 245 13.14 -8.58 -15.53
CA THR A 245 14.23 -8.63 -16.51
C THR A 245 15.50 -9.18 -15.87
N ASP A 246 16.46 -9.64 -16.68
CA ASP A 246 17.76 -10.08 -16.18
C ASP A 246 18.52 -8.96 -15.46
N GLU A 247 18.36 -7.70 -15.88
CA GLU A 247 18.97 -6.54 -15.23
C GLU A 247 18.30 -6.21 -13.88
N GLU A 248 16.96 -6.25 -13.80
CA GLU A 248 16.25 -6.13 -12.52
C GLU A 248 16.67 -7.25 -11.55
N LYS A 249 16.74 -8.50 -12.02
CA LYS A 249 17.20 -9.65 -11.23
C LYS A 249 18.65 -9.46 -10.76
N LYS A 250 19.55 -9.00 -11.64
CA LYS A 250 20.97 -8.74 -11.33
C LYS A 250 21.14 -7.65 -10.27
N GLU A 251 20.43 -6.53 -10.38
CA GLU A 251 20.50 -5.48 -9.37
C GLU A 251 19.84 -5.90 -8.04
N ILE A 252 18.77 -6.71 -8.05
CA ILE A 252 18.19 -7.29 -6.81
C ILE A 252 19.17 -8.26 -6.14
N LEU A 253 19.88 -9.10 -6.92
CA LEU A 253 20.95 -9.96 -6.39
C LEU A 253 22.06 -9.13 -5.75
N LYS A 254 22.51 -8.07 -6.42
CA LYS A 254 23.51 -7.15 -5.91
C LYS A 254 23.07 -6.47 -4.60
N MET A 255 21.85 -5.93 -4.53
CA MET A 255 21.30 -5.39 -3.27
C MET A 255 21.25 -6.43 -2.14
N TRP A 256 20.97 -7.70 -2.45
CA TRP A 256 20.98 -8.78 -1.47
C TRP A 256 22.40 -9.16 -1.04
N ASP A 257 23.33 -9.26 -1.99
CA ASP A 257 24.75 -9.56 -1.73
C ASP A 257 25.40 -8.44 -0.93
N ASP A 258 25.14 -7.16 -1.25
CA ASP A 258 25.54 -5.98 -0.47
C ASP A 258 25.01 -6.08 0.96
N ARG A 259 23.69 -6.24 1.14
CA ARG A 259 23.06 -6.38 2.47
C ARG A 259 23.62 -7.56 3.27
N SER A 260 23.93 -8.68 2.61
CA SER A 260 24.35 -9.92 3.26
C SER A 260 25.85 -9.95 3.58
N SER A 261 26.66 -9.21 2.81
CA SER A 261 28.13 -9.15 2.98
C SER A 261 28.56 -8.06 3.95
N TYR A 262 27.80 -6.96 4.04
CA TYR A 262 28.02 -5.87 4.98
C TYR A 262 27.13 -5.99 6.23
N SER A 263 27.09 -7.18 6.84
CA SER A 263 26.26 -7.48 8.01
C SER A 263 26.71 -6.69 9.25
N ASP A 264 26.31 -5.43 9.39
CA ASP A 264 25.36 -5.06 10.46
C ASP A 264 24.87 -3.60 10.46
N VAL A 265 23.59 -3.42 10.14
CA VAL A 265 22.77 -2.25 10.54
C VAL A 265 21.44 -2.73 11.14
N ALA A 266 21.30 -4.03 11.46
CA ALA A 266 20.01 -4.61 11.85
C ALA A 266 20.05 -5.75 12.90
N HIS A 267 21.14 -6.52 13.02
CA HIS A 267 21.23 -7.71 13.87
C HIS A 267 22.64 -7.90 14.48
N PRO A 268 23.17 -6.93 15.26
CA PRO A 268 24.50 -6.99 15.84
C PRO A 268 24.78 -8.34 16.50
N SER A 269 25.98 -8.86 16.28
CA SER A 269 26.51 -10.04 16.95
C SER A 269 26.26 -9.95 18.47
N PRO A 270 25.88 -11.03 19.17
CA PRO A 270 25.68 -11.02 20.63
C PRO A 270 26.98 -10.77 21.43
N TYR A 271 28.12 -10.62 20.76
CA TYR A 271 29.40 -10.23 21.32
C TYR A 271 29.85 -8.82 20.89
N ASP A 272 29.10 -8.14 20.01
CA ASP A 272 29.38 -6.77 19.60
C ASP A 272 28.88 -5.77 20.65
N GLN A 273 29.72 -4.80 21.01
CA GLN A 273 29.36 -3.77 21.99
C GLN A 273 28.34 -2.73 21.45
N ALA A 274 27.81 -2.95 20.25
CA ALA A 274 26.86 -2.10 19.56
C ALA A 274 25.48 -2.00 20.26
N GLU A 275 25.13 -2.93 21.15
CA GLU A 275 23.87 -2.87 21.94
C GLU A 275 23.72 -1.61 22.81
N ARG A 276 24.79 -0.83 23.00
CA ARG A 276 24.80 0.35 23.90
C ARG A 276 24.56 1.70 23.22
N TYR A 277 24.48 1.76 21.88
CA TYR A 277 24.32 3.02 21.18
C TYR A 277 22.93 3.15 20.54
N PRO A 278 22.22 4.30 20.73
CA PRO A 278 21.04 4.61 19.93
C PRO A 278 21.44 4.82 18.45
N ASN A 279 20.45 4.93 17.55
CA ASN A 279 20.61 5.04 16.08
C ASN A 279 21.36 6.31 15.58
N GLN A 280 22.51 6.67 16.14
CA GLN A 280 23.26 7.89 15.82
C GLN A 280 24.78 7.65 15.94
N PHE A 281 25.50 8.09 14.88
CA PHE A 281 26.98 8.20 14.73
C PHE A 281 27.76 6.91 14.39
N PRO A 282 28.89 7.04 13.64
CA PRO A 282 28.89 7.48 12.24
C PRO A 282 29.55 6.43 11.33
N ILE A 283 29.09 6.30 10.09
CA ILE A 283 29.62 5.31 9.13
C ILE A 283 30.79 5.93 8.32
N PRO A 284 31.87 5.17 8.04
CA PRO A 284 33.08 5.68 7.40
C PRO A 284 32.85 6.29 6.00
N SER A 285 33.73 7.24 5.65
CA SER A 285 33.61 8.20 4.54
C SER A 285 33.67 7.63 3.11
N ASN A 286 33.71 6.31 2.96
CA ASN A 286 34.00 5.61 1.71
C ASN A 286 32.81 4.80 1.13
N VAL A 287 31.66 4.75 1.80
CA VAL A 287 30.44 4.11 1.25
C VAL A 287 29.64 5.11 0.42
N GLN A 288 29.82 5.09 -0.91
CA GLN A 288 28.99 5.88 -1.83
C GLN A 288 27.65 5.18 -2.12
N TYR A 289 26.55 5.74 -1.64
CA TYR A 289 25.20 5.23 -1.91
C TYR A 289 24.64 5.76 -3.25
N PRO A 290 24.23 4.91 -4.21
CA PRO A 290 23.64 5.35 -5.48
C PRO A 290 22.14 5.70 -5.34
N LYS A 291 21.88 6.95 -4.94
CA LYS A 291 20.60 7.58 -4.53
C LYS A 291 19.42 7.59 -5.52
N GLY A 292 19.35 6.73 -6.53
CA GLY A 292 18.24 6.79 -7.51
C GLY A 292 17.94 5.54 -8.35
N GLY A 293 18.79 4.52 -8.35
CA GLY A 293 18.47 3.26 -9.04
C GLY A 293 17.41 2.44 -8.31
N PHE A 294 17.49 2.40 -6.97
CA PHE A 294 16.75 1.48 -6.11
C PHE A 294 15.24 1.73 -6.07
N ASP A 295 14.78 2.99 -6.05
CA ASP A 295 13.36 3.34 -6.12
C ASP A 295 12.66 2.72 -7.32
N SER A 296 13.32 2.74 -8.49
CA SER A 296 12.71 2.28 -9.75
C SER A 296 12.51 0.77 -9.79
N ILE A 297 13.48 0.00 -9.28
CA ILE A 297 13.41 -1.47 -9.23
C ILE A 297 12.35 -1.89 -8.20
N ALA A 298 12.34 -1.27 -7.02
CA ALA A 298 11.35 -1.57 -5.99
C ALA A 298 9.90 -1.25 -6.45
N ALA A 299 9.70 -0.12 -7.13
CA ALA A 299 8.41 0.23 -7.72
C ALA A 299 8.01 -0.74 -8.83
N ASN A 300 8.93 -1.14 -9.71
CA ASN A 300 8.68 -2.14 -10.75
C ASN A 300 8.28 -3.50 -10.16
N VAL A 301 8.98 -3.97 -9.13
CA VAL A 301 8.64 -5.22 -8.43
C VAL A 301 7.24 -5.14 -7.84
N CYS A 302 6.84 -4.00 -7.24
CA CYS A 302 5.47 -3.81 -6.74
C CYS A 302 4.42 -3.80 -7.86
N LEU A 303 4.66 -3.11 -8.98
CA LEU A 303 3.74 -3.05 -10.13
C LEU A 303 3.57 -4.41 -10.80
N LYS A 304 4.68 -5.11 -11.05
CA LYS A 304 4.70 -6.46 -11.63
C LYS A 304 4.07 -7.49 -10.70
N TYR A 305 4.29 -7.37 -9.39
CA TYR A 305 3.60 -8.18 -8.38
C TYR A 305 2.09 -7.96 -8.37
N PHE A 306 1.64 -6.70 -8.38
CA PHE A 306 0.23 -6.36 -8.47
C PHE A 306 -0.41 -6.95 -9.73
N ALA A 307 0.22 -6.76 -10.91
CA ALA A 307 -0.28 -7.31 -12.16
C ALA A 307 -0.39 -8.85 -12.13
N TYR A 308 0.64 -9.54 -11.62
CA TYR A 308 0.61 -10.99 -11.41
C TYR A 308 -0.50 -11.41 -10.44
N LYS A 309 -0.60 -10.78 -9.27
CA LYS A 309 -1.61 -11.12 -8.24
C LYS A 309 -3.04 -10.85 -8.73
N LYS A 310 -3.26 -9.75 -9.45
CA LYS A 310 -4.56 -9.44 -10.07
C LYS A 310 -4.98 -10.50 -11.10
N SER A 311 -4.02 -11.14 -11.77
CA SER A 311 -4.28 -12.25 -12.72
C SER A 311 -4.57 -13.61 -12.05
N LEU A 312 -4.34 -13.73 -10.74
CA LEU A 312 -4.33 -15.00 -10.03
C LEU A 312 -5.54 -15.10 -9.09
N PHE A 313 -6.32 -16.17 -9.22
CA PHE A 313 -7.49 -16.46 -8.41
C PHE A 313 -7.30 -17.76 -7.62
N SER A 314 -7.68 -17.72 -6.35
CA SER A 314 -7.71 -18.89 -5.46
C SER A 314 -9.16 -19.27 -5.22
N ILE A 315 -9.58 -20.40 -5.78
CA ILE A 315 -10.96 -20.89 -5.74
C ILE A 315 -11.04 -22.08 -4.77
N GLU A 316 -11.78 -21.93 -3.68
CA GLU A 316 -12.05 -22.98 -2.69
C GLU A 316 -13.26 -23.81 -3.12
N LEU A 317 -13.14 -25.13 -3.08
CA LEU A 317 -14.19 -26.06 -3.52
C LEU A 317 -15.06 -26.48 -2.34
N TYR A 318 -16.36 -26.24 -2.46
CA TYR A 318 -17.35 -26.58 -1.45
C TYR A 318 -18.42 -27.52 -2.03
N ASP A 319 -18.99 -28.37 -1.17
CA ASP A 319 -20.15 -29.16 -1.54
C ASP A 319 -21.40 -28.23 -1.64
N PRO A 320 -22.29 -28.46 -2.61
CA PRO A 320 -23.43 -27.59 -2.85
C PRO A 320 -24.51 -27.74 -1.77
N PHE A 321 -25.28 -26.68 -1.57
CA PHE A 321 -26.41 -26.65 -0.65
C PHE A 321 -27.63 -26.04 -1.33
N THR A 322 -28.81 -26.30 -0.77
CA THR A 322 -30.06 -25.66 -1.22
C THR A 322 -30.47 -24.59 -0.22
N TYR A 323 -31.02 -23.49 -0.73
CA TYR A 323 -31.57 -22.39 0.06
C TYR A 323 -32.87 -21.91 -0.57
N THR A 324 -33.70 -21.22 0.20
CA THR A 324 -34.91 -20.55 -0.31
C THR A 324 -34.60 -19.08 -0.52
N ASP A 325 -34.86 -18.55 -1.70
CA ASP A 325 -34.65 -17.12 -1.99
C ASP A 325 -35.82 -16.25 -1.49
N ARG A 326 -35.74 -14.94 -1.76
CA ARG A 326 -36.76 -13.95 -1.33
C ARG A 326 -38.11 -14.11 -2.05
N SER A 327 -38.16 -14.87 -3.15
CA SER A 327 -39.37 -15.22 -3.90
C SER A 327 -40.08 -16.43 -3.30
N GLY A 328 -39.40 -17.20 -2.43
CA GLY A 328 -39.90 -18.47 -1.92
C GLY A 328 -39.44 -19.70 -2.72
N ASP A 329 -38.64 -19.50 -3.77
CA ASP A 329 -38.17 -20.58 -4.63
C ASP A 329 -36.92 -21.26 -4.06
N LYS A 330 -36.84 -22.59 -4.23
CA LYS A 330 -35.68 -23.39 -3.81
C LYS A 330 -34.56 -23.31 -4.85
N GLN A 331 -33.54 -22.54 -4.53
CA GLN A 331 -32.30 -22.43 -5.29
C GLN A 331 -31.30 -23.52 -4.86
N SER A 332 -30.48 -23.99 -5.79
CA SER A 332 -29.31 -24.84 -5.53
C SER A 332 -28.04 -24.06 -5.84
N THR A 333 -27.00 -24.20 -5.01
CA THR A 333 -25.68 -23.61 -5.31
C THR A 333 -24.82 -24.48 -6.24
N ASP A 334 -25.27 -25.66 -6.70
CA ASP A 334 -24.44 -26.51 -7.58
C ASP A 334 -24.07 -25.81 -8.90
N ASN A 335 -22.75 -25.73 -9.14
CA ASN A 335 -22.12 -24.98 -10.23
C ASN A 335 -22.27 -23.45 -10.12
N SER A 336 -22.24 -22.90 -8.90
CA SER A 336 -22.15 -21.45 -8.66
C SER A 336 -20.77 -21.03 -8.17
N LEU A 337 -20.35 -19.83 -8.58
CA LEU A 337 -19.14 -19.14 -8.16
C LEU A 337 -19.55 -17.97 -7.25
N SER A 338 -18.80 -17.71 -6.18
CA SER A 338 -19.03 -16.59 -5.28
C SER A 338 -17.71 -16.08 -4.68
N GLU A 339 -17.70 -14.86 -4.17
CA GLU A 339 -16.54 -14.29 -3.48
C GLU A 339 -16.58 -14.67 -2.00
N VAL A 340 -15.47 -15.15 -1.44
CA VAL A 340 -15.45 -15.63 -0.04
C VAL A 340 -15.53 -14.46 0.94
N ASN A 341 -14.76 -13.40 0.68
CA ASN A 341 -14.88 -12.12 1.38
C ASN A 341 -14.11 -11.00 0.65
N ALA A 342 -14.80 -10.24 -0.21
CA ALA A 342 -14.22 -9.16 -1.01
C ALA A 342 -13.51 -8.06 -0.19
N GLN A 343 -13.85 -7.90 1.09
CA GLN A 343 -13.29 -6.86 1.97
C GLN A 343 -11.92 -7.23 2.57
N TRP A 344 -11.48 -8.50 2.49
CA TRP A 344 -10.29 -8.98 3.20
C TRP A 344 -9.21 -9.53 2.27
N GLU A 345 -9.58 -10.28 1.23
CA GLU A 345 -8.64 -10.86 0.27
C GLU A 345 -9.23 -10.81 -1.14
N SER A 346 -8.65 -9.99 -2.03
CA SER A 346 -9.08 -9.97 -3.43
C SER A 346 -8.74 -11.29 -4.15
N ASN A 347 -9.54 -11.62 -5.17
CA ASN A 347 -9.41 -12.84 -5.98
C ASN A 347 -9.54 -14.17 -5.21
N ARG A 348 -10.09 -14.17 -3.99
CA ARG A 348 -10.42 -15.39 -3.24
C ARG A 348 -11.91 -15.74 -3.39
N LEU A 349 -12.15 -16.83 -4.10
CA LEU A 349 -13.49 -17.28 -4.52
C LEU A 349 -13.84 -18.62 -3.90
N CYS A 350 -15.12 -18.95 -3.86
CA CYS A 350 -15.63 -20.29 -3.63
C CYS A 350 -16.41 -20.77 -4.85
N PHE A 351 -16.27 -22.05 -5.19
CA PHE A 351 -17.05 -22.73 -6.22
C PHE A 351 -17.75 -23.94 -5.61
N TYR A 352 -19.08 -23.93 -5.67
CA TYR A 352 -19.93 -24.96 -5.09
C TYR A 352 -20.20 -26.03 -6.14
N THR A 353 -19.75 -27.27 -5.91
CA THR A 353 -20.06 -28.36 -6.84
C THR A 353 -19.95 -29.77 -6.26
N SER A 354 -20.89 -30.60 -6.68
CA SER A 354 -20.87 -32.05 -6.47
C SER A 354 -19.80 -32.77 -7.34
N GLU A 355 -19.32 -32.13 -8.40
CA GLU A 355 -18.36 -32.72 -9.35
C GLU A 355 -16.97 -32.92 -8.74
N LYS A 356 -16.40 -34.13 -8.90
CA LYS A 356 -15.06 -34.49 -8.43
C LYS A 356 -14.11 -34.92 -9.56
N ASN A 357 -14.61 -35.13 -10.78
CA ASN A 357 -13.78 -35.39 -11.96
C ASN A 357 -13.02 -34.13 -12.37
N LYS A 358 -11.68 -34.20 -12.42
CA LYS A 358 -10.79 -33.06 -12.69
C LYS A 358 -11.08 -32.36 -14.02
N THR A 359 -11.40 -33.10 -15.07
CA THR A 359 -11.61 -32.55 -16.42
C THR A 359 -12.93 -31.78 -16.47
N THR A 360 -14.02 -32.42 -16.03
CA THR A 360 -15.35 -31.79 -15.96
C THR A 360 -15.36 -30.59 -15.02
N LEU A 361 -14.73 -30.72 -13.85
CA LEU A 361 -14.58 -29.64 -12.87
C LEU A 361 -13.85 -28.42 -13.46
N THR A 362 -12.76 -28.64 -14.20
CA THR A 362 -12.02 -27.57 -14.87
C THR A 362 -12.88 -26.83 -15.89
N GLN A 363 -13.65 -27.55 -16.71
CA GLN A 363 -14.58 -26.94 -17.68
C GLN A 363 -15.69 -26.13 -17.01
N LYS A 364 -16.31 -26.69 -15.94
CA LYS A 364 -17.33 -26.00 -15.15
C LYS A 364 -16.82 -24.69 -14.54
N ILE A 365 -15.64 -24.73 -13.92
CA ILE A 365 -14.99 -23.55 -13.33
C ILE A 365 -14.69 -22.50 -14.42
N LYS A 366 -14.10 -22.90 -15.56
CA LYS A 366 -13.82 -21.97 -16.67
C LYS A 366 -15.08 -21.24 -17.15
N LYS A 367 -16.16 -22.00 -17.39
CA LYS A 367 -17.42 -21.47 -17.91
C LYS A 367 -18.07 -20.47 -16.94
N GLU A 368 -18.22 -20.82 -15.67
CA GLU A 368 -18.86 -19.93 -14.70
C GLU A 368 -17.97 -18.72 -14.35
N PHE A 369 -16.65 -18.90 -14.28
CA PHE A 369 -15.71 -17.78 -14.13
C PHE A 369 -15.76 -16.81 -15.32
N SER A 370 -15.81 -17.34 -16.55
CA SER A 370 -15.94 -16.56 -17.79
C SER A 370 -17.22 -15.72 -17.79
N LYS A 371 -18.34 -16.34 -17.39
CA LYS A 371 -19.66 -15.71 -17.28
C LYS A 371 -19.70 -14.61 -16.21
N GLU A 372 -19.20 -14.88 -15.00
CA GLU A 372 -19.26 -13.94 -13.88
C GLU A 372 -18.37 -12.71 -14.11
N TYR A 373 -17.09 -12.94 -14.44
CA TYR A 373 -16.12 -11.86 -14.62
C TYR A 373 -16.12 -11.25 -16.04
N LYS A 374 -16.94 -11.77 -16.96
CA LYS A 374 -17.04 -11.37 -18.37
C LYS A 374 -15.69 -11.45 -19.11
N ILE A 375 -14.88 -12.44 -18.76
CA ILE A 375 -13.57 -12.74 -19.35
C ILE A 375 -13.75 -13.89 -20.34
N SER A 376 -13.09 -13.86 -21.50
CA SER A 376 -13.14 -14.97 -22.47
C SER A 376 -12.52 -16.24 -21.87
N GLU A 377 -13.10 -17.42 -22.12
CA GLU A 377 -12.47 -18.70 -21.72
C GLU A 377 -11.05 -18.89 -22.30
N ALA A 378 -10.77 -18.26 -23.45
CA ALA A 378 -9.44 -18.23 -24.09
C ALA A 378 -8.42 -17.39 -23.32
N ASP A 379 -8.86 -16.42 -22.51
CA ASP A 379 -8.01 -15.62 -21.63
C ASP A 379 -7.81 -16.29 -20.25
N ILE A 380 -8.39 -17.48 -20.01
CA ILE A 380 -8.11 -18.31 -18.82
C ILE A 380 -6.94 -19.25 -19.14
N LEU A 381 -5.73 -18.82 -18.79
CA LEU A 381 -4.45 -19.44 -19.15
C LEU A 381 -4.19 -20.78 -18.45
N GLU A 382 -4.39 -20.83 -17.13
CA GLU A 382 -4.19 -22.05 -16.32
C GLU A 382 -5.38 -22.26 -15.37
N VAL A 383 -5.77 -23.52 -15.18
CA VAL A 383 -6.67 -23.95 -14.09
C VAL A 383 -6.04 -25.20 -13.47
N LYS A 384 -5.52 -25.04 -12.25
CA LYS A 384 -4.72 -26.06 -11.56
C LYS A 384 -5.39 -26.48 -10.26
N ILE A 385 -5.92 -27.69 -10.22
CA ILE A 385 -6.45 -28.29 -8.99
C ILE A 385 -5.28 -28.69 -8.08
N GLU A 386 -5.24 -28.15 -6.86
CA GLU A 386 -4.17 -28.44 -5.90
C GLU A 386 -4.23 -29.89 -5.37
N PRO A 387 -3.09 -30.45 -4.89
CA PRO A 387 -3.08 -31.72 -4.17
C PRO A 387 -4.09 -31.72 -3.02
N GLY A 388 -4.93 -32.76 -2.95
CA GLY A 388 -6.04 -32.85 -2.01
C GLY A 388 -7.40 -32.38 -2.56
N GLY A 389 -7.45 -31.74 -3.73
CA GLY A 389 -8.70 -31.54 -4.49
C GLY A 389 -9.71 -30.60 -3.84
N LYS A 390 -9.29 -29.73 -2.92
CA LYS A 390 -10.14 -28.73 -2.22
C LYS A 390 -9.91 -27.29 -2.65
N LYS A 391 -8.86 -27.03 -3.44
CA LYS A 391 -8.52 -25.70 -3.96
C LYS A 391 -8.13 -25.80 -5.44
N VAL A 392 -8.43 -24.73 -6.16
CA VAL A 392 -8.05 -24.53 -7.56
C VAL A 392 -7.38 -23.18 -7.68
N VAL A 393 -6.22 -23.16 -8.31
CA VAL A 393 -5.54 -21.93 -8.72
C VAL A 393 -5.91 -21.68 -10.17
N LEU A 394 -6.53 -20.54 -10.45
CA LEU A 394 -6.89 -20.10 -11.80
C LEU A 394 -6.04 -18.88 -12.16
N GLN A 395 -5.45 -18.86 -13.35
CA GLN A 395 -4.71 -17.70 -13.86
C GLN A 395 -5.35 -17.19 -15.14
N THR A 396 -5.62 -15.88 -15.17
CA THR A 396 -6.10 -15.17 -16.36
C THR A 396 -4.97 -14.43 -17.08
N LYS A 397 -5.23 -14.03 -18.32
CA LYS A 397 -4.41 -13.05 -19.03
C LYS A 397 -4.67 -11.65 -18.45
N ILE A 398 -3.60 -10.88 -18.28
CA ILE A 398 -3.69 -9.47 -17.88
C ILE A 398 -4.13 -8.64 -19.10
N SER A 399 -5.18 -7.82 -18.92
CA SER A 399 -5.87 -7.01 -19.95
C SER A 399 -5.67 -5.50 -19.78
#